data_AF-A0A352RHY4-F1
#
_entry.id   AF-A0A352RHY4-F1
#
_cell.length_a   1.000
_cell.length_b   1.000
_cell.length_c   1.000
_cell.angle_alpha   90.00
_cell.angle_beta   90.00
_cell.angle_gamma   90.00
#
_symmetry.space_group_name_H-M   'P 1'
#
loop_
_entity.id
_entity.type
_entity.pdbx_description
1 polymer ?
#
loop_
_entity_poly.entity_id
_entity_poly.type
_entity_poly.pdbx_seq_one_letter_code
_entity_poly.pdbx_strand_id
1 'polypeptide(L)'
;MEQVNDKLELVYGLEDKPSPMESAYAALQHLLAIIVGIITPTLIIGGVLGLGERIPYLISMSLIVSGVATFIQAKRIGPVGSGLLSVQGTSFAFLGAILTAGFIVKGQGGGPDEILATIFGICFVGAFIEIILSRFLHLLKKIITPVVTGTVVMLIGLSLVRVGITDMAGGKWLLDNKPQFFGTVDNLGLGVLVLLVVLILNRSK
;
A
#
# COMPACT_ATOMS: atom_id res chain seq x y z
N MET A 1 -15.21 38.20 11.87
CA MET A 1 -14.83 36.79 11.69
C MET A 1 -13.51 36.79 10.96
N GLU A 2 -12.45 36.60 11.75
CA GLU A 2 -11.05 36.68 11.37
C GLU A 2 -10.74 35.76 10.18
N GLN A 3 -10.19 36.33 9.12
CA GLN A 3 -9.57 35.56 8.05
C GLN A 3 -8.29 34.95 8.61
N VAL A 4 -8.35 33.69 9.06
CA VAL A 4 -7.16 32.88 9.29
C VAL A 4 -6.61 32.48 7.91
N ASN A 5 -5.86 33.39 7.29
CA ASN A 5 -4.95 33.07 6.20
C ASN A 5 -3.58 32.78 6.82
N ASP A 6 -3.48 31.68 7.56
CA ASP A 6 -2.18 31.02 7.75
C ASP A 6 -1.78 30.52 6.37
N LYS A 7 -1.03 31.34 5.64
CA LYS A 7 -0.25 30.84 4.52
C LYS A 7 0.61 29.73 5.09
N LEU A 8 0.29 28.48 4.77
CA LEU A 8 1.19 27.35 4.97
C LEU A 8 2.58 27.81 4.50
N GLU A 9 3.51 27.98 5.43
CA GLU A 9 4.85 28.46 5.15
C GLU A 9 5.62 27.32 4.47
N LEU A 10 5.27 27.07 3.21
CA LEU A 10 5.87 26.03 2.40
C LEU A 10 7.27 26.48 2.01
N VAL A 11 8.27 25.66 2.34
CA VAL A 11 9.66 25.88 1.91
C VAL A 11 9.74 25.91 0.37
N TYR A 12 8.91 25.11 -0.31
CA TYR A 12 8.72 25.12 -1.75
C TYR A 12 7.23 25.03 -2.11
N GLY A 13 6.77 25.92 -2.98
CA GLY A 13 5.46 25.86 -3.62
C GLY A 13 5.35 24.73 -4.66
N LEU A 14 4.12 24.46 -5.11
CA LEU A 14 3.83 23.35 -6.04
C LEU A 14 4.58 23.44 -7.37
N GLU A 15 4.72 24.66 -7.90
CA GLU A 15 5.33 24.92 -9.22
C GLU A 15 6.80 25.36 -9.10
N ASP A 16 7.36 25.35 -7.89
CA ASP A 16 8.73 25.74 -7.66
C ASP A 16 9.69 24.70 -8.24
N LYS A 17 10.85 25.18 -8.69
CA LYS A 17 11.90 24.34 -9.29
C LYS A 17 13.15 24.41 -8.41
N PRO A 18 13.20 23.65 -7.30
CA PRO A 18 14.38 23.56 -6.46
C PRO A 18 15.60 23.08 -7.25
N SER A 19 16.80 23.22 -6.68
CA SER A 19 18.00 22.74 -7.34
C SER A 19 17.90 21.23 -7.62
N PRO A 20 18.56 20.71 -8.66
CA PRO A 20 18.51 19.28 -8.99
C PRO A 20 18.91 18.37 -7.83
N MET A 21 19.82 18.83 -6.96
CA MET A 21 20.28 18.06 -5.79
C MET A 21 19.23 18.01 -4.68
N GLU A 22 18.59 19.14 -4.36
CA GLU A 22 17.49 19.17 -3.38
C GLU A 22 16.30 18.33 -3.86
N SER A 23 15.97 18.44 -5.16
CA SER A 23 14.92 17.63 -5.78
C SER A 23 15.24 16.14 -5.72
N ALA A 24 16.48 15.74 -6.01
CA ALA A 24 16.91 14.35 -5.93
C ALA A 24 16.87 13.82 -4.50
N TYR A 25 17.28 14.63 -3.52
CA TYR A 25 17.22 14.27 -2.10
C TYR A 25 15.78 14.10 -1.61
N ALA A 26 14.89 15.04 -1.94
CA ALA A 26 13.47 14.94 -1.61
C ALA A 26 12.81 13.72 -2.30
N ALA A 27 13.15 13.46 -3.57
CA ALA A 27 12.66 12.28 -4.29
C ALA A 27 13.13 10.98 -3.64
N LEU A 28 14.39 10.92 -3.18
CA LEU A 28 14.92 9.78 -2.46
C LEU A 28 14.19 9.57 -1.12
N GLN A 29 13.96 10.64 -0.36
CA GLN A 29 13.18 10.57 0.88
C GLN A 29 11.76 10.05 0.63
N HIS A 30 11.08 10.57 -0.40
CA HIS A 30 9.77 10.10 -0.78
C HIS A 30 9.79 8.61 -1.15
N LEU A 31 10.76 8.18 -1.95
CA LEU A 31 10.91 6.78 -2.31
C LEU A 31 11.08 5.89 -1.08
N LEU A 32 11.99 6.26 -0.16
CA LEU A 32 12.24 5.51 1.08
C LEU A 32 11.01 5.45 2.00
N ALA A 33 10.20 6.51 2.02
CA ALA A 33 8.98 6.56 2.84
C ALA A 33 7.88 5.63 2.31
N ILE A 34 7.76 5.48 0.98
CA ILE A 34 6.62 4.80 0.36
C ILE A 34 6.92 3.34 -0.03
N ILE A 35 8.20 2.98 -0.16
CA ILE A 35 8.63 1.66 -0.66
C ILE A 35 8.05 0.52 0.18
N VAL A 36 8.06 0.63 1.50
CA VAL A 36 7.49 -0.38 2.40
C VAL A 36 5.97 -0.51 2.17
N GLY A 37 5.26 0.62 2.01
CA GLY A 37 3.83 0.63 1.73
C GLY A 37 3.45 -0.02 0.40
N ILE A 38 4.31 0.08 -0.62
CA ILE A 38 4.08 -0.52 -1.94
C ILE A 38 4.39 -2.02 -1.95
N ILE A 39 5.50 -2.43 -1.32
CA ILE A 39 5.99 -3.81 -1.34
C ILE A 39 5.16 -4.72 -0.41
N THR A 40 4.77 -4.22 0.76
CA THR A 40 4.14 -5.05 1.81
C THR A 40 2.88 -5.78 1.36
N PRO A 41 1.89 -5.16 0.68
CA PRO A 41 0.71 -5.88 0.20
C PRO A 41 1.06 -7.04 -0.74
N THR A 42 2.05 -6.85 -1.61
CA THR A 42 2.52 -7.87 -2.56
C THR A 42 3.15 -9.06 -1.84
N LEU A 43 3.96 -8.79 -0.79
CA LEU A 43 4.52 -9.83 0.07
C LEU A 43 3.43 -10.61 0.80
N ILE A 44 2.43 -9.92 1.35
CA ILE A 44 1.31 -10.56 2.06
C ILE A 44 0.52 -11.46 1.10
N ILE A 45 0.10 -10.92 -0.06
CA ILE A 45 -0.66 -11.69 -1.07
C ILE A 45 0.15 -12.90 -1.53
N GLY A 46 1.42 -12.68 -1.87
CA GLY A 46 2.31 -13.73 -2.35
C GLY A 46 2.57 -14.83 -1.32
N GLY A 47 2.82 -14.46 -0.07
CA GLY A 47 3.05 -15.41 1.02
C GLY A 47 1.80 -16.20 1.38
N VAL A 48 0.64 -15.53 1.47
CA VAL A 48 -0.62 -16.16 1.85
C VAL A 48 -1.15 -17.10 0.75
N LEU A 49 -1.05 -16.69 -0.51
CA LEU A 49 -1.51 -17.51 -1.65
C LEU A 49 -0.48 -18.56 -2.08
N GLY A 50 0.78 -18.42 -1.68
CA GLY A 50 1.85 -19.36 -2.01
C GLY A 50 2.39 -19.16 -3.43
N LEU A 51 2.58 -17.90 -3.85
CA LEU A 51 3.03 -17.55 -5.21
C LEU A 51 4.54 -17.78 -5.43
N GLY A 52 5.30 -18.01 -4.35
CA GLY A 52 6.70 -18.44 -4.39
C GLY A 52 7.59 -17.53 -5.25
N GLU A 53 8.18 -18.10 -6.30
CA GLU A 53 9.14 -17.42 -7.20
C GLU A 53 8.57 -16.22 -7.97
N ARG A 54 7.23 -16.05 -8.00
CA ARG A 54 6.60 -14.89 -8.64
C ARG A 54 6.68 -13.62 -7.78
N ILE A 55 6.91 -13.73 -6.48
CA ILE A 55 6.87 -12.59 -5.55
C ILE A 55 7.85 -11.48 -5.94
N PRO A 56 9.14 -11.75 -6.23
CA PRO A 56 10.08 -10.69 -6.64
C PRO A 56 9.63 -9.98 -7.92
N TYR A 57 9.09 -10.72 -8.89
CA TYR A 57 8.58 -10.15 -10.13
C TYR A 57 7.38 -9.22 -9.88
N LEU A 58 6.44 -9.64 -9.03
CA LEU A 58 5.28 -8.81 -8.66
C LEU A 58 5.70 -7.54 -7.92
N ILE A 59 6.74 -7.62 -7.08
CA ILE A 59 7.30 -6.45 -6.39
C ILE A 59 7.88 -5.46 -7.40
N SER A 60 8.70 -5.92 -8.34
CA SER A 60 9.26 -5.07 -9.40
C SER A 60 8.17 -4.43 -10.25
N MET A 61 7.14 -5.20 -10.63
CA MET A 61 5.98 -4.70 -11.36
C MET A 61 5.24 -3.61 -10.56
N SER A 62 4.99 -3.84 -9.27
CA SER A 62 4.29 -2.89 -8.39
C SER A 62 5.04 -1.57 -8.26
N LEU A 63 6.37 -1.61 -8.10
CA LEU A 63 7.21 -0.41 -8.01
C LEU A 63 7.21 0.39 -9.33
N ILE A 64 7.31 -0.29 -10.47
CA ILE A 64 7.27 0.36 -11.79
C ILE A 64 5.91 1.04 -12.02
N VAL A 65 4.81 0.31 -11.80
CA VAL A 65 3.46 0.84 -12.01
C VAL A 65 3.17 1.98 -11.04
N SER A 66 3.59 1.88 -9.78
CA SER A 66 3.49 2.97 -8.79
C SER A 66 4.20 4.24 -9.26
N GLY A 67 5.42 4.12 -9.79
CA GLY A 67 6.18 5.25 -10.33
C GLY A 67 5.48 5.90 -11.53
N VAL A 68 5.03 5.09 -12.49
CA VAL A 68 4.30 5.57 -13.67
C VAL A 68 2.98 6.25 -13.27
N ALA A 69 2.21 5.63 -12.38
CA ALA A 69 0.93 6.18 -11.92
C ALA A 69 1.11 7.49 -11.13
N THR A 70 2.13 7.55 -10.27
CA THR A 70 2.50 8.77 -9.54
C THR A 70 2.90 9.89 -10.50
N PHE A 71 3.67 9.56 -11.55
CA PHE A 71 4.05 10.52 -12.57
C PHE A 71 2.83 11.06 -13.34
N ILE A 72 1.90 10.20 -13.76
CA ILE A 72 0.66 10.62 -14.45
C ILE A 72 -0.17 11.54 -13.55
N GLN A 73 -0.30 11.20 -12.26
CA GLN A 73 -1.06 12.00 -11.30
C GLN A 73 -0.42 13.37 -11.05
N ALA A 74 0.90 13.42 -10.88
CA ALA A 74 1.64 14.65 -10.67
C ALA A 74 1.69 15.54 -11.92
N LYS A 75 1.94 14.96 -13.10
CA LYS A 75 2.10 15.73 -14.34
C LYS A 75 0.78 16.21 -14.94
N ARG A 76 -0.33 15.52 -14.63
CA ARG A 76 -1.67 15.72 -15.21
C ARG A 76 -1.66 15.70 -16.74
N ILE A 77 -1.93 14.52 -17.30
CA ILE A 77 -1.99 14.30 -18.74
C ILE A 77 -3.45 14.47 -19.20
N GLY A 78 -3.77 15.66 -19.72
CA GLY A 78 -5.13 16.00 -20.19
C GLY A 78 -6.15 16.01 -19.04
N PRO A 79 -7.28 15.26 -19.14
CA PRO A 79 -8.27 15.19 -18.07
C PRO A 79 -7.86 14.23 -16.93
N VAL A 80 -6.76 13.49 -17.06
CA VAL A 80 -6.31 12.49 -16.09
C VAL A 80 -5.15 13.04 -15.27
N GLY A 81 -5.28 12.97 -13.94
CA GLY A 81 -4.27 13.44 -12.99
C GLY A 81 -4.74 14.60 -12.13
N SER A 82 -4.26 14.68 -10.90
CA SER A 82 -4.59 15.76 -9.97
C SER A 82 -3.79 17.04 -10.23
N GLY A 83 -2.60 16.93 -10.83
CA GLY A 83 -1.63 18.04 -10.91
C GLY A 83 -0.95 18.35 -9.57
N LEU A 84 -1.12 17.46 -8.59
CA LEU A 84 -0.50 17.53 -7.27
C LEU A 84 0.42 16.34 -7.09
N LEU A 85 1.36 16.40 -6.13
CA LEU A 85 2.15 15.25 -5.71
C LEU A 85 1.27 14.22 -5.01
N SER A 86 0.51 13.45 -5.80
CA SER A 86 -0.42 12.41 -5.37
C SER A 86 0.22 11.05 -5.59
N VAL A 87 1.06 10.65 -4.63
CA VAL A 87 1.77 9.38 -4.67
C VAL A 87 0.79 8.22 -4.78
N GLN A 88 1.02 7.36 -5.77
CA GLN A 88 0.22 6.16 -6.01
C GLN A 88 0.93 4.94 -5.43
N GLY A 89 0.18 4.09 -4.74
CA GLY A 89 0.70 2.85 -4.17
C GLY A 89 -0.38 1.79 -4.08
N THR A 90 0.01 0.61 -3.62
CA THR A 90 -0.89 -0.52 -3.47
C THR A 90 -1.80 -0.31 -2.26
N SER A 91 -3.12 -0.37 -2.48
CA SER A 91 -4.09 -0.15 -1.40
C SER A 91 -4.31 -1.41 -0.56
N PHE A 92 -4.13 -1.30 0.75
CA PHE A 92 -4.44 -2.37 1.70
C PHE A 92 -5.94 -2.66 1.83
N ALA A 93 -6.82 -1.76 1.39
CA ALA A 93 -8.26 -1.95 1.46
C ALA A 93 -8.74 -3.14 0.63
N PHE A 94 -8.04 -3.48 -0.46
CA PHE A 94 -8.40 -4.58 -1.36
C PHE A 94 -7.83 -5.92 -0.93
N LEU A 95 -7.00 -5.96 0.11
CA LEU A 95 -6.29 -7.19 0.52
C LEU A 95 -7.26 -8.34 0.78
N GLY A 96 -8.35 -8.08 1.53
CA GLY A 96 -9.36 -9.12 1.82
C GLY A 96 -10.05 -9.66 0.56
N ALA A 97 -10.41 -8.79 -0.38
CA ALA A 97 -11.06 -9.19 -1.63
C ALA A 97 -10.11 -9.99 -2.53
N ILE A 98 -8.87 -9.54 -2.68
CA ILE A 98 -7.84 -10.21 -3.48
C ILE A 98 -7.50 -11.58 -2.91
N LEU A 99 -7.30 -11.67 -1.59
CA LEU A 99 -7.03 -12.95 -0.92
C LEU A 99 -8.21 -13.91 -1.09
N THR A 100 -9.44 -13.44 -0.95
CA THR A 100 -10.64 -14.26 -1.14
C THR A 100 -10.72 -14.80 -2.57
N ALA A 101 -10.53 -13.95 -3.58
CA ALA A 101 -10.50 -14.38 -4.98
C ALA A 101 -9.41 -15.43 -5.23
N GLY A 102 -8.20 -15.21 -4.70
CA GLY A 102 -7.10 -16.16 -4.82
C GLY A 102 -7.37 -17.50 -4.13
N PHE A 103 -8.00 -17.50 -2.96
CA PHE A 103 -8.36 -18.73 -2.26
C PHE A 103 -9.46 -19.52 -2.97
N ILE A 104 -10.42 -18.85 -3.62
CA ILE A 104 -11.46 -19.52 -4.42
C ILE A 104 -10.80 -20.32 -5.55
N VAL A 105 -9.91 -19.69 -6.32
CA VAL A 105 -9.21 -20.36 -7.43
C VAL A 105 -8.32 -21.50 -6.91
N LYS A 106 -7.57 -21.25 -5.83
CA LYS A 106 -6.73 -22.28 -5.19
C LYS A 106 -7.54 -23.47 -4.70
N GLY A 107 -8.72 -23.23 -4.12
CA GLY A 107 -9.63 -24.27 -3.65
C GLY A 107 -10.25 -25.12 -4.78
N GLN A 108 -10.31 -24.58 -5.99
CA GLN A 108 -10.71 -25.30 -7.20
C GLN A 108 -9.57 -26.11 -7.84
N GLY A 109 -8.39 -26.14 -7.20
CA GLY A 109 -7.18 -26.79 -7.72
C GLY A 109 -6.36 -25.92 -8.67
N GLY A 110 -6.67 -24.63 -8.76
CA GLY A 110 -5.98 -23.71 -9.64
C GLY A 110 -4.54 -23.41 -9.21
N GLY A 111 -3.64 -23.35 -10.19
CA GLY A 111 -2.23 -23.02 -9.99
C GLY A 111 -1.96 -21.53 -9.76
N PRO A 112 -0.72 -21.15 -9.42
CA PRO A 112 -0.35 -19.75 -9.18
C PRO A 112 -0.61 -18.81 -10.36
N ASP A 113 -0.48 -19.30 -11.59
CA ASP A 113 -0.70 -18.47 -12.79
C ASP A 113 -2.20 -18.19 -13.02
N GLU A 114 -3.08 -19.14 -12.71
CA GLU A 114 -4.54 -18.96 -12.77
C GLU A 114 -5.05 -18.04 -11.66
N ILE A 115 -4.45 -18.15 -10.46
CA ILE A 115 -4.70 -17.22 -9.34
C ILE A 115 -4.36 -15.78 -9.77
N LEU A 116 -3.16 -15.58 -10.34
CA LEU A 116 -2.71 -14.26 -10.79
C LEU A 116 -3.56 -13.72 -11.94
N ALA A 117 -3.88 -14.55 -12.93
CA ALA A 117 -4.76 -14.18 -14.03
C ALA A 117 -6.14 -13.71 -13.53
N THR A 118 -6.70 -14.41 -12.54
CA THR A 118 -7.99 -14.06 -11.93
C THR A 118 -7.90 -12.73 -11.17
N ILE A 119 -6.87 -12.56 -10.34
CA ILE A 119 -6.66 -11.31 -9.59
C ILE A 119 -6.49 -10.13 -10.55
N PHE A 120 -5.64 -10.26 -11.57
CA PHE A 120 -5.43 -9.20 -12.55
C PHE A 120 -6.68 -8.91 -13.37
N GLY A 121 -7.45 -9.93 -13.77
CA GLY A 121 -8.73 -9.75 -14.47
C GLY A 121 -9.76 -8.98 -13.63
N ILE A 122 -9.92 -9.36 -12.36
CA ILE A 122 -10.83 -8.67 -11.43
C ILE A 122 -10.37 -7.22 -11.20
N CYS A 123 -9.08 -6.99 -10.96
CA CYS A 123 -8.54 -5.64 -10.79
C CYS A 123 -8.71 -4.78 -12.06
N PHE A 124 -8.50 -5.36 -13.24
CA PHE A 124 -8.68 -4.67 -14.51
C PHE A 124 -10.13 -4.22 -14.71
N VAL A 125 -11.09 -5.13 -14.52
CA VAL A 125 -12.52 -4.80 -14.62
C VAL A 125 -12.93 -3.81 -13.52
N GLY A 126 -12.46 -4.02 -12.29
CA GLY A 126 -12.72 -3.15 -11.14
C GLY A 126 -12.24 -1.71 -11.36
N ALA A 127 -11.11 -1.52 -12.06
CA ALA A 127 -10.60 -0.19 -12.37
C ALA A 127 -11.60 0.65 -13.20
N PHE A 128 -12.30 0.05 -14.16
CA PHE A 128 -13.33 0.76 -14.93
C PHE A 128 -14.51 1.18 -14.07
N ILE A 129 -14.91 0.35 -13.12
CA ILE A 129 -15.98 0.67 -12.16
C ILE A 129 -15.57 1.89 -11.34
N GLU A 130 -14.34 1.93 -10.82
CA GLU A 130 -13.84 3.08 -10.06
C GLU A 130 -13.74 4.35 -10.92
N ILE A 131 -13.29 4.23 -12.17
CA ILE A 131 -13.24 5.36 -13.11
C ILE A 131 -14.64 5.95 -13.32
N ILE A 132 -15.66 5.10 -13.48
CA ILE A 132 -17.05 5.56 -13.65
C ILE A 132 -17.56 6.19 -12.34
N LEU A 133 -17.36 5.53 -11.21
CA LEU A 133 -17.78 6.02 -9.90
C LEU A 133 -17.12 7.36 -9.53
N SER A 134 -15.89 7.61 -10.02
CA SER A 134 -15.19 8.88 -9.80
C SER A 134 -16.01 10.10 -10.28
N ARG A 135 -16.90 9.93 -11.27
CA ARG A 135 -17.76 11.00 -11.80
C ARG A 135 -18.92 11.37 -10.86
N PHE A 136 -19.29 10.46 -9.97
CA PHE A 136 -20.43 10.59 -9.06
C PHE A 136 -20.02 10.84 -7.61
N LEU A 137 -18.74 11.10 -7.33
CA LEU A 137 -18.22 11.29 -5.96
C LEU A 137 -18.97 12.38 -5.18
N HIS A 138 -19.46 13.41 -5.85
CA HIS A 138 -20.24 14.49 -5.22
C HIS A 138 -21.54 13.97 -4.56
N LEU A 139 -22.14 12.91 -5.08
CA LEU A 139 -23.32 12.25 -4.49
C LEU A 139 -22.91 11.38 -3.30
N LEU A 140 -21.78 10.67 -3.42
CA LEU A 140 -21.26 9.77 -2.38
C LEU A 140 -20.81 10.53 -1.12
N LYS A 141 -20.40 11.80 -1.23
CA LYS A 141 -20.02 12.65 -0.08
C LYS A 141 -21.11 12.82 0.98
N LYS A 142 -22.39 12.58 0.65
CA LYS A 142 -23.49 12.59 1.63
C LYS A 142 -23.51 11.35 2.53
N ILE A 143 -22.97 10.24 2.04
CA ILE A 143 -22.94 8.94 2.74
C ILE A 143 -21.58 8.71 3.39
N ILE A 144 -20.50 9.06 2.67
CA ILE A 144 -19.12 8.94 3.13
C ILE A 144 -18.78 10.14 4.02
N THR A 145 -19.28 10.09 5.26
CA THR A 145 -18.96 11.07 6.29
C THR A 145 -17.55 10.81 6.85
N PRO A 146 -16.89 11.81 7.48
CA PRO A 146 -15.58 11.61 8.11
C PRO A 146 -15.57 10.46 9.13
N VAL A 147 -16.68 10.24 9.84
CA VAL A 147 -16.82 9.11 10.78
C VAL A 147 -16.79 7.79 10.04
N VAL A 148 -17.54 7.64 8.94
CA VAL A 148 -17.55 6.40 8.14
C VAL A 148 -16.17 6.10 7.57
N THR A 149 -15.53 7.10 6.93
CA THR A 149 -14.19 6.93 6.38
C THR A 149 -13.18 6.58 7.47
N GLY A 150 -13.20 7.28 8.60
CA GLY A 150 -12.31 7.03 9.73
C GLY A 150 -12.47 5.63 10.31
N THR A 151 -13.70 5.17 10.51
CA THR A 151 -13.98 3.80 10.99
C THR A 151 -13.48 2.76 9.99
N VAL A 152 -13.72 2.92 8.68
CA VAL A 152 -13.23 1.97 7.67
C VAL A 152 -11.70 1.91 7.65
N VAL A 153 -11.02 3.05 7.69
CA VAL A 153 -9.54 3.11 7.73
C VAL A 153 -9.00 2.47 9.00
N MET A 154 -9.64 2.71 10.15
CA MET A 154 -9.28 2.06 11.42
C MET A 154 -9.43 0.54 11.35
N LEU A 155 -10.52 0.04 10.74
CA LEU A 155 -10.75 -1.40 10.56
C LEU A 155 -9.72 -2.03 9.64
N ILE A 156 -9.34 -1.36 8.55
CA ILE A 156 -8.24 -1.80 7.68
C ILE A 156 -6.96 -1.92 8.51
N GLY A 157 -6.59 -0.88 9.25
CA GLY A 157 -5.40 -0.90 10.12
C GLY A 157 -5.42 -2.04 11.14
N LEU A 158 -6.52 -2.21 11.88
CA LEU A 158 -6.71 -3.29 12.84
C LEU A 158 -6.58 -4.69 12.20
N SER A 159 -7.11 -4.86 10.99
CA SER A 159 -6.99 -6.15 10.28
C SER A 159 -5.53 -6.48 9.93
N LEU A 160 -4.69 -5.47 9.68
CA LEU A 160 -3.27 -5.63 9.34
C LEU A 160 -2.40 -5.90 10.57
N VAL A 161 -2.82 -5.51 11.77
CA VAL A 161 -2.10 -5.84 13.02
C VAL A 161 -1.90 -7.35 13.14
N ARG A 162 -2.92 -8.14 12.79
CA ARG A 162 -2.83 -9.60 12.81
C ARG A 162 -1.77 -10.13 11.86
N VAL A 163 -1.68 -9.55 10.66
CA VAL A 163 -0.66 -9.92 9.67
C VAL A 163 0.73 -9.56 10.18
N GLY A 164 0.90 -8.34 10.71
CA GLY A 164 2.16 -7.90 11.29
C GLY A 164 2.65 -8.78 12.44
N ILE A 165 1.77 -9.16 13.37
CA ILE A 165 2.14 -10.08 14.47
C ILE A 165 2.52 -11.47 13.93
N THR A 166 1.81 -11.96 12.91
CA THR A 166 2.13 -13.25 12.28
C THR A 166 3.50 -13.21 11.62
N ASP A 167 3.84 -12.12 10.95
CA ASP A 167 5.16 -11.91 10.34
C ASP A 167 6.26 -11.76 11.39
N MET A 168 6.02 -11.02 12.47
CA MET A 168 6.94 -10.92 13.62
C MET A 168 7.21 -12.28 14.27
N ALA A 169 6.25 -13.20 14.27
CA ALA A 169 6.42 -14.53 14.82
C ALA A 169 7.14 -15.52 13.86
N GLY A 170 7.53 -15.08 12.65
CA GLY A 170 8.24 -15.89 11.66
C GLY A 170 7.46 -16.14 10.36
N GLY A 171 6.29 -15.52 10.21
CA GLY A 171 5.51 -15.53 8.98
C GLY A 171 4.57 -16.72 8.83
N LYS A 172 3.61 -16.57 7.91
CA LYS A 172 2.56 -17.58 7.68
C LYS A 172 3.10 -18.92 7.19
N TRP A 173 4.16 -18.91 6.37
CA TRP A 173 4.78 -20.16 5.90
C TRP A 173 5.27 -21.02 7.06
N LEU A 174 5.89 -20.40 8.08
CA LEU A 174 6.41 -21.11 9.24
C LEU A 174 5.26 -21.66 10.10
N LEU A 175 4.19 -20.87 10.29
CA LEU A 175 2.98 -21.31 10.98
C LEU A 175 2.36 -22.55 10.33
N ASP A 176 2.29 -22.59 8.99
CA ASP A 176 1.63 -23.67 8.26
C ASP A 176 2.52 -24.91 8.08
N ASN A 177 3.85 -24.76 7.98
CA ASN A 177 4.77 -25.88 7.64
C ASN A 177 5.60 -26.38 8.83
N LYS A 178 5.95 -25.51 9.78
CA LYS A 178 6.81 -25.83 10.93
C LYS A 178 6.40 -25.02 12.17
N PRO A 179 5.21 -25.29 12.74
CA PRO A 179 4.65 -24.51 13.85
C PRO A 179 5.55 -24.49 15.10
N GLN A 180 6.45 -25.45 15.26
CA GLN A 180 7.40 -25.51 16.37
C GLN A 180 8.43 -24.36 16.39
N PHE A 181 8.68 -23.72 15.25
CA PHE A 181 9.57 -22.54 15.16
C PHE A 181 8.79 -21.22 15.11
N PHE A 182 7.46 -21.27 15.16
CA PHE A 182 6.64 -20.07 15.19
C PHE A 182 6.70 -19.41 16.57
N GLY A 183 6.89 -18.10 16.60
CA GLY A 183 6.95 -17.32 17.84
C GLY A 183 8.19 -17.61 18.70
N THR A 184 9.28 -18.14 18.12
CA THR A 184 10.55 -18.28 18.84
C THR A 184 11.09 -16.92 19.27
N VAL A 185 11.88 -16.91 20.37
CA VAL A 185 12.51 -15.70 20.92
C VAL A 185 13.32 -14.94 19.85
N ASP A 186 13.96 -15.65 18.92
CA ASP A 186 14.73 -15.03 17.84
C ASP A 186 13.84 -14.20 16.89
N ASN A 187 12.74 -14.79 16.37
CA ASN A 187 11.80 -14.10 15.48
C ASN A 187 11.13 -12.90 16.17
N LEU A 188 10.62 -13.11 17.39
CA LEU A 188 9.97 -12.04 18.16
C LEU A 188 10.98 -10.96 18.56
N GLY A 189 12.20 -11.35 18.93
CA GLY A 189 13.30 -10.46 19.27
C GLY A 189 13.70 -9.56 18.11
N LEU A 190 13.77 -10.10 16.89
CA LEU A 190 13.99 -9.32 15.66
C LEU A 190 12.85 -8.32 15.43
N GLY A 191 11.59 -8.74 15.56
CA GLY A 191 10.43 -7.85 15.41
C GLY A 191 10.44 -6.70 16.43
N VAL A 192 10.73 -7.00 17.69
CA VAL A 192 10.85 -5.99 18.76
C VAL A 192 12.03 -5.06 18.51
N LEU A 193 13.17 -5.58 18.06
CA LEU A 193 14.34 -4.78 17.71
C LEU A 193 14.01 -3.75 16.62
N VAL A 194 13.36 -4.19 15.53
CA VAL A 194 12.92 -3.29 14.46
C VAL A 194 11.98 -2.22 15.00
N LEU A 195 11.02 -2.60 15.85
CA LEU A 195 10.10 -1.65 16.47
C LEU A 195 10.84 -0.62 17.32
N LEU A 196 11.81 -1.05 18.14
CA LEU A 196 12.62 -0.15 18.96
C LEU A 196 13.44 0.82 18.11
N VAL A 197 14.07 0.33 17.04
CA VAL A 197 14.81 1.18 16.10
C VAL A 197 13.89 2.24 15.49
N VAL A 198 12.70 1.86 15.02
CA VAL A 198 11.72 2.81 14.47
C VAL A 198 11.30 3.84 15.53
N LEU A 199 11.02 3.41 16.75
CA LEU A 199 10.62 4.31 17.84
C LEU A 199 11.73 5.30 18.22
N ILE A 200 12.98 4.84 18.28
CA ILE A 200 14.14 5.69 18.59
C ILE A 200 14.35 6.72 17.48
N LEU A 201 14.33 6.28 16.21
CA LEU A 201 14.52 7.17 15.06
C LEU A 201 13.37 8.17 14.91
N ASN A 202 12.13 7.75 15.13
CA ASN A 202 10.97 8.65 15.09
C ASN A 202 11.01 9.70 16.21
N ARG A 203 11.58 9.35 17.37
CA ARG A 203 11.72 10.25 18.51
C ARG A 203 12.97 11.15 18.42
N SER A 204 13.90 10.86 17.52
CA SER A 204 15.04 11.74 17.29
C SER A 204 14.52 13.07 16.76
N LYS A 205 14.71 14.13 17.56
CA LYS A 205 14.42 15.51 17.14
C LYS A 205 15.30 15.93 15.98
#